data_AF-A0A661DIE7-F1
#
_entry.id   AF-A0A661DIE7-F1
#
_cell.length_a   1.000
_cell.length_b   1.000
_cell.length_c   1.000
_cell.angle_alpha   90.00
_cell.angle_beta   90.00
_cell.angle_gamma   90.00
#
_symmetry.space_group_name_H-M   'P 1'
#
loop_
_entity.id
_entity.type
_entity.pdbx_description
1 polymer ?
#
loop_
_entity_poly.entity_id
_entity_poly.type
_entity_poly.pdbx_seq_one_letter_code
_entity_poly.pdbx_strand_id
1 'polypeptide(L)'
;MGHHLDTKNSIVPLIDRLNKYPVGLPDNETLRQILALPFTEEEAFIASRFPLEEATIKELVRATGWEKEQLEARLDKMADKGLVMDVTYGDKTFYLLMPGLIGFFELTFMKQRQDLPVAELAQLMHDYLLGDPEQEMGREFFSSKTPLTRSLVYEQHIPVSSNVATYESAREIIKNADYGAIGICYCRHKKEHLHQTCDKNAPTEEICISLGTAAKFMVRRGFAEERSREELIGVLTKARDLNLTHITDNIRYKPSFICNCCSCCCELLGGINQGFPMGI
;
A
#
# COMPACT_ATOMS: atom_id res chain seq x y z
N MET A 1 -39.24 14.43 4.76
CA MET A 1 -38.57 15.01 5.95
C MET A 1 -37.59 13.98 6.48
N GLY A 2 -36.29 14.30 6.47
CA GLY A 2 -35.25 13.68 7.30
C GLY A 2 -34.59 12.38 6.81
N HIS A 3 -33.66 12.45 5.83
CA HIS A 3 -32.68 11.39 5.55
C HIS A 3 -31.26 11.94 5.34
N HIS A 4 -30.78 12.80 6.25
CA HIS A 4 -29.43 13.39 6.18
C HIS A 4 -28.71 13.45 7.55
N LEU A 5 -28.77 12.40 8.37
CA LEU A 5 -28.09 12.42 9.69
C LEU A 5 -27.35 11.12 10.10
N ASP A 6 -27.11 10.14 9.21
CA ASP A 6 -26.48 8.86 9.60
C ASP A 6 -25.17 8.49 8.88
N THR A 7 -24.56 9.41 8.13
CA THR A 7 -23.27 9.19 7.44
C THR A 7 -22.08 8.89 8.35
N LYS A 8 -22.24 8.95 9.69
CA LYS A 8 -21.16 8.75 10.68
C LYS A 8 -21.13 7.37 11.34
N ASN A 9 -22.14 6.51 11.16
CA ASN A 9 -22.26 5.29 11.96
C ASN A 9 -21.39 4.11 11.51
N SER A 10 -20.98 4.04 10.24
CA SER A 10 -20.17 2.92 9.71
C SER A 10 -18.65 3.17 9.67
N ILE A 11 -18.21 4.43 9.72
CA ILE A 11 -16.78 4.79 9.68
C ILE A 11 -16.05 4.41 10.98
N VAL A 12 -16.67 4.62 12.15
CA VAL A 12 -16.03 4.27 13.44
C VAL A 12 -15.77 2.76 13.54
N PRO A 13 -16.76 1.86 13.27
CA PRO A 13 -16.48 0.42 13.20
C PRO A 13 -15.42 0.02 12.18
N LEU A 14 -15.32 0.75 11.05
CA LEU A 14 -14.26 0.52 10.07
C LEU A 14 -12.89 0.87 10.65
N ILE A 15 -12.75 2.03 11.29
CA ILE A 15 -11.50 2.44 11.96
C ILE A 15 -11.12 1.41 13.03
N ASP A 16 -12.06 1.00 13.88
CA ASP A 16 -11.83 -0.03 14.90
C ASP A 16 -11.34 -1.35 14.28
N ARG A 17 -11.85 -1.71 13.10
CA ARG A 17 -11.37 -2.89 12.39
C ARG A 17 -9.98 -2.67 11.81
N LEU A 18 -9.71 -1.55 11.15
CA LEU A 18 -8.40 -1.23 10.57
C LEU A 18 -7.30 -1.15 11.65
N ASN A 19 -7.63 -0.64 12.84
CA ASN A 19 -6.73 -0.55 13.99
C ASN A 19 -6.35 -1.90 14.63
N LYS A 20 -6.90 -3.01 14.12
CA LYS A 20 -6.45 -4.36 14.49
C LYS A 20 -5.30 -4.86 13.62
N TYR A 21 -4.94 -4.16 12.54
CA TYR A 21 -3.70 -4.45 11.80
C TYR A 21 -2.47 -4.10 12.65
N PRO A 22 -1.29 -4.65 12.33
CA PRO A 22 -0.04 -4.32 13.03
C PRO A 22 0.30 -2.82 13.04
N VAL A 23 -0.19 -2.09 12.03
CA VAL A 23 -0.16 -0.63 11.95
C VAL A 23 -1.60 -0.17 11.83
N GLY A 24 -2.06 0.55 12.86
CA GLY A 24 -3.34 1.21 12.87
C GLY A 24 -3.35 2.52 12.09
N LEU A 25 -4.49 3.19 12.19
CA LEU A 25 -4.79 4.52 11.68
C LEU A 25 -5.33 5.33 12.87
N PRO A 26 -4.49 6.13 13.55
CA PRO A 26 -4.92 7.02 14.62
C PRO A 26 -6.15 7.84 14.20
N ASP A 27 -7.21 7.78 15.00
CA ASP A 27 -8.51 8.36 14.67
C ASP A 27 -8.51 9.88 14.87
N ASN A 28 -8.71 10.61 13.78
CA ASN A 28 -8.94 12.04 13.78
C ASN A 28 -9.90 12.42 12.64
N GLU A 29 -10.31 13.69 12.59
CA GLU A 29 -11.25 14.16 11.57
C GLU A 29 -10.70 13.99 10.15
N THR A 30 -9.39 14.21 9.95
CA THR A 30 -8.72 14.02 8.65
C THR A 30 -8.81 12.57 8.18
N LEU A 31 -8.57 11.58 9.05
CA LEU A 31 -8.73 10.16 8.72
C LEU A 31 -10.16 9.85 8.29
N ARG A 32 -11.15 10.35 9.04
CA ARG A 32 -12.57 10.10 8.74
C ARG A 32 -12.95 10.66 7.37
N GLN A 33 -12.40 11.81 6.99
CA GLN A 33 -12.57 12.37 5.65
C GLN A 33 -11.88 11.49 4.59
N ILE A 34 -10.65 11.05 4.83
CA ILE A 34 -9.94 10.12 3.92
C ILE A 34 -10.76 8.85 3.68
N LEU A 35 -11.37 8.27 4.72
CA LEU A 35 -12.17 7.06 4.61
C LEU A 35 -13.53 7.28 3.92
N ALA A 36 -14.15 8.44 4.09
CA ALA A 36 -15.45 8.75 3.51
C ALA A 36 -15.42 8.93 1.97
N LEU A 37 -14.25 9.21 1.40
CA LEU A 37 -14.09 9.42 -0.04
C LEU A 37 -14.08 8.11 -0.86
N PRO A 38 -13.29 7.07 -0.52
CA PRO A 38 -13.29 5.82 -1.27
C PRO A 38 -14.33 4.80 -0.79
N PHE A 39 -14.76 4.84 0.48
CA PHE A 39 -15.77 3.91 1.00
C PHE A 39 -17.18 4.52 0.93
N THR A 40 -18.10 3.79 0.30
CA THR A 40 -19.53 4.03 0.56
C THR A 40 -19.91 3.50 1.95
N GLU A 41 -21.06 3.91 2.49
CA GLU A 41 -21.53 3.42 3.81
C GLU A 41 -21.61 1.88 3.86
N GLU A 42 -22.13 1.27 2.79
CA GLU A 42 -22.21 -0.20 2.65
C GLU A 42 -20.83 -0.86 2.60
N GLU A 43 -19.86 -0.26 1.90
CA GLU A 43 -18.48 -0.77 1.81
C GLU A 43 -17.77 -0.64 3.16
N ALA A 44 -17.97 0.47 3.88
CA ALA A 44 -17.45 0.66 5.23
C ALA A 44 -18.03 -0.36 6.21
N PHE A 45 -19.34 -0.64 6.11
CA PHE A 45 -19.97 -1.71 6.89
C PHE A 45 -19.35 -3.07 6.55
N ILE A 46 -19.25 -3.44 5.28
CA ILE A 46 -18.66 -4.73 4.86
C ILE A 46 -17.22 -4.84 5.37
N ALA A 47 -16.39 -3.81 5.15
CA ALA A 47 -15.00 -3.75 5.59
C ALA A 47 -14.88 -3.90 7.11
N SER A 48 -15.76 -3.28 7.90
CA SER A 48 -15.76 -3.42 9.37
C SER A 48 -16.01 -4.86 9.86
N ARG A 49 -16.58 -5.73 9.01
CA ARG A 49 -16.91 -7.13 9.32
C ARG A 49 -15.87 -8.14 8.86
N PHE A 50 -14.82 -7.71 8.16
CA PHE A 50 -13.74 -8.63 7.76
C PHE A 50 -13.04 -9.24 9.00
N PRO A 51 -12.70 -10.54 8.98
CA PRO A 51 -11.73 -11.09 9.93
C PRO A 51 -10.32 -10.54 9.65
N LEU A 52 -9.37 -10.76 10.57
CA LEU A 52 -7.98 -10.29 10.41
C LEU A 52 -7.21 -11.01 9.29
N GLU A 53 -7.59 -12.26 9.04
CA GLU A 53 -7.02 -13.14 8.02
C GLU A 53 -7.87 -13.11 6.75
N GLU A 54 -7.42 -13.82 5.73
CA GLU A 54 -8.23 -14.01 4.52
C GLU A 54 -9.56 -14.72 4.82
N ALA A 55 -10.62 -14.27 4.13
CA ALA A 55 -11.97 -14.77 4.31
C ALA A 55 -12.52 -15.34 3.00
N THR A 56 -13.28 -16.41 3.10
CA THR A 56 -14.11 -16.89 1.99
C THR A 56 -15.41 -16.09 1.89
N ILE A 57 -16.05 -16.12 0.73
CA ILE A 57 -17.37 -15.48 0.56
C ILE A 57 -18.40 -15.99 1.59
N LYS A 58 -18.35 -17.27 1.96
CA LYS A 58 -19.27 -17.86 2.95
C LYS A 58 -19.10 -17.25 4.35
N GLU A 59 -17.87 -16.96 4.74
CA GLU A 59 -17.58 -16.32 6.03
C GLU A 59 -18.02 -14.87 6.03
N LEU A 60 -17.79 -14.15 4.92
CA LEU A 60 -18.23 -12.76 4.78
C LEU A 60 -19.76 -12.64 4.74
N VAL A 61 -20.47 -13.57 4.08
CA VAL A 61 -21.94 -13.66 4.14
C VAL A 61 -22.41 -13.83 5.59
N ARG A 62 -21.78 -14.71 6.37
CA ARG A 62 -22.12 -14.89 7.79
C ARG A 62 -21.84 -13.64 8.62
N ALA A 63 -20.72 -12.95 8.36
CA ALA A 63 -20.28 -11.79 9.12
C ALA A 63 -21.10 -10.52 8.82
N THR A 64 -21.60 -10.40 7.59
CA THR A 64 -22.33 -9.21 7.11
C THR A 64 -23.85 -9.40 7.09
N GLY A 65 -24.32 -10.64 6.94
CA GLY A 65 -25.73 -10.96 6.69
C GLY A 65 -26.20 -10.66 5.26
N TRP A 66 -25.29 -10.30 4.35
CA TRP A 66 -25.61 -9.99 2.97
C TRP A 66 -25.87 -11.25 2.14
N GLU A 67 -26.71 -11.09 1.11
CA GLU A 67 -26.87 -12.09 0.06
C GLU A 67 -25.52 -12.25 -0.69
N LYS A 68 -25.17 -13.49 -1.03
CA LYS A 68 -23.88 -13.89 -1.61
C LYS A 68 -23.59 -13.11 -2.90
N GLU A 69 -24.50 -13.12 -3.87
CA GLU A 69 -24.27 -12.49 -5.18
C GLU A 69 -24.13 -10.97 -5.05
N GLN A 70 -24.94 -10.33 -4.19
CA GLN A 70 -24.80 -8.91 -3.89
C GLN A 70 -23.47 -8.56 -3.23
N LEU A 71 -23.01 -9.41 -2.30
CA LEU A 71 -21.74 -9.22 -1.61
C LEU A 71 -20.55 -9.42 -2.57
N GLU A 72 -20.58 -10.45 -3.42
CA GLU A 72 -19.56 -10.66 -4.45
C GLU A 72 -19.44 -9.45 -5.38
N ALA A 73 -20.56 -8.92 -5.87
CA ALA A 73 -20.57 -7.72 -6.71
C ALA A 73 -20.04 -6.49 -5.98
N ARG A 74 -20.24 -6.37 -4.66
CA ARG A 74 -19.70 -5.25 -3.87
C ARG A 74 -18.21 -5.41 -3.61
N LEU A 75 -17.75 -6.61 -3.26
CA LEU A 75 -16.35 -6.93 -3.06
C LEU A 75 -15.52 -6.71 -4.32
N ASP A 76 -16.09 -6.99 -5.50
CA ASP A 76 -15.44 -6.73 -6.78
C ASP A 76 -15.15 -5.24 -6.99
N LYS A 77 -16.14 -4.37 -6.72
CA LYS A 77 -15.96 -2.91 -6.74
C LYS A 77 -14.94 -2.42 -5.71
N MET A 78 -14.98 -2.98 -4.50
CA MET A 78 -13.99 -2.68 -3.46
C MET A 78 -12.58 -3.09 -3.90
N ALA A 79 -12.44 -4.20 -4.64
CA ALA A 79 -11.16 -4.65 -5.17
C ALA A 79 -10.64 -3.77 -6.32
N ASP A 80 -11.52 -3.27 -7.18
CA ASP A 80 -11.15 -2.27 -8.21
C ASP A 80 -10.68 -0.94 -7.59
N LYS A 81 -11.29 -0.54 -6.46
CA LYS A 81 -10.85 0.59 -5.63
C LYS A 81 -9.55 0.32 -4.87
N GLY A 82 -9.15 -0.94 -4.72
CA GLY A 82 -7.97 -1.33 -3.93
C GLY A 82 -8.23 -1.35 -2.42
N LEU A 83 -9.49 -1.44 -2.01
CA LEU A 83 -9.90 -1.56 -0.60
C LEU A 83 -9.87 -3.02 -0.13
N VAL A 84 -10.04 -3.97 -1.06
CA VAL A 84 -10.00 -5.41 -0.81
C VAL A 84 -9.06 -6.06 -1.83
N MET A 85 -8.28 -7.02 -1.39
CA MET A 85 -7.54 -7.92 -2.28
C MET A 85 -8.28 -9.25 -2.37
N ASP A 86 -8.55 -9.70 -3.60
CA ASP A 86 -9.10 -11.02 -3.86
C ASP A 86 -8.03 -11.93 -4.49
N VAL A 87 -7.87 -13.15 -3.97
CA VAL A 87 -6.90 -14.14 -4.44
C VAL A 87 -7.61 -15.44 -4.73
N THR A 88 -7.44 -15.95 -5.94
CA THR A 88 -8.00 -17.25 -6.34
C THR A 88 -6.95 -18.35 -6.21
N TYR A 89 -7.26 -19.40 -5.46
CA TYR A 89 -6.46 -20.60 -5.35
C TYR A 89 -7.34 -21.82 -5.69
N GLY A 90 -7.08 -22.44 -6.85
CA GLY A 90 -7.94 -23.49 -7.38
C GLY A 90 -9.34 -22.97 -7.70
N ASP A 91 -10.35 -23.56 -7.07
CA ASP A 91 -11.77 -23.21 -7.22
C ASP A 91 -12.28 -22.22 -6.15
N LYS A 92 -11.41 -21.75 -5.25
CA LYS A 92 -11.78 -20.87 -4.15
C LYS A 92 -11.18 -19.49 -4.30
N THR A 93 -11.99 -18.46 -4.03
CA THR A 93 -11.55 -17.08 -3.88
C THR A 93 -11.53 -16.69 -2.41
N PHE A 94 -10.41 -16.11 -2.00
CA PHE A 94 -10.18 -15.55 -0.68
C PHE A 94 -10.12 -14.03 -0.80
N TYR A 95 -10.70 -13.34 0.17
CA TYR A 95 -10.75 -11.88 0.24
C TYR A 95 -10.02 -11.40 1.48
N LEU A 96 -9.23 -10.36 1.33
CA LEU A 96 -8.50 -9.70 2.41
C LEU A 96 -8.80 -8.21 2.37
N LEU A 97 -9.18 -7.63 3.51
CA LEU A 97 -9.28 -6.17 3.63
C LEU A 97 -7.86 -5.57 3.52
N MET A 98 -7.70 -4.53 2.72
CA MET A 98 -6.39 -3.88 2.59
C MET A 98 -6.10 -3.03 3.84
N PRO A 99 -4.88 -3.12 4.41
CA PRO A 99 -4.44 -2.19 5.45
C PRO A 99 -4.41 -0.74 4.97
N GLY A 100 -4.23 0.19 5.90
CA GLY A 100 -4.18 1.63 5.62
C GLY A 100 -2.99 2.07 4.75
N LEU A 101 -1.85 2.34 5.39
CA LEU A 101 -0.71 2.97 4.74
C LEU A 101 -0.08 2.07 3.66
N ILE A 102 0.43 0.89 4.03
CA ILE A 102 0.88 -0.12 3.05
C ILE A 102 -0.35 -0.94 2.64
N GLY A 103 -1.11 -0.41 1.70
CA GLY A 103 -2.40 -0.96 1.31
C GLY A 103 -3.25 0.05 0.54
N PHE A 104 -4.46 0.34 1.00
CA PHE A 104 -5.41 1.10 0.18
C PHE A 104 -4.99 2.56 -0.05
N PHE A 105 -4.19 3.17 0.85
CA PHE A 105 -3.62 4.49 0.60
C PHE A 105 -2.72 4.46 -0.64
N GLU A 106 -1.84 3.46 -0.75
CA GLU A 106 -0.98 3.29 -1.92
C GLU A 106 -1.79 3.00 -3.18
N LEU A 107 -2.68 2.01 -3.12
CA LEU A 107 -3.48 1.57 -4.26
C LEU A 107 -4.40 2.68 -4.82
N THR A 108 -4.75 3.68 -4.01
CA THR A 108 -5.48 4.86 -4.47
C THR A 108 -4.72 5.62 -5.57
N PHE A 109 -3.38 5.71 -5.49
CA PHE A 109 -2.55 6.43 -6.47
C PHE A 109 -1.70 5.51 -7.34
N MET A 110 -1.85 4.19 -7.28
CA MET A 110 -1.19 3.28 -8.22
C MET A 110 -1.93 3.14 -9.56
N LYS A 111 -2.92 4.02 -9.82
CA LYS A 111 -3.70 4.11 -11.05
C LYS A 111 -4.00 5.57 -11.39
N GLN A 112 -4.17 5.83 -12.68
CA GLN A 112 -4.84 7.04 -13.15
C GLN A 112 -6.35 6.90 -12.92
N ARG A 113 -6.85 7.43 -11.80
CA ARG A 113 -8.25 7.32 -11.40
C ARG A 113 -9.07 8.51 -11.89
N GLN A 114 -10.31 8.22 -12.27
CA GLN A 114 -11.35 9.22 -12.54
C GLN A 114 -12.58 9.02 -11.62
N ASP A 115 -12.58 7.96 -10.82
CA ASP A 115 -13.65 7.55 -9.93
C ASP A 115 -13.52 8.14 -8.51
N LEU A 116 -12.38 8.75 -8.18
CA LEU A 116 -12.09 9.34 -6.86
C LEU A 116 -11.54 10.76 -6.99
N PRO A 117 -11.79 11.65 -6.01
CA PRO A 117 -11.21 12.98 -5.96
C PRO A 117 -9.74 12.90 -5.48
N VAL A 118 -8.86 12.41 -6.36
CA VAL A 118 -7.46 12.09 -6.03
C VAL A 118 -6.64 13.29 -5.54
N ALA A 119 -6.93 14.51 -6.00
CA ALA A 119 -6.27 15.72 -5.51
C ALA A 119 -6.64 16.04 -4.05
N GLU A 120 -7.91 15.89 -3.69
CA GLU A 120 -8.38 16.05 -2.31
C GLU A 120 -7.82 14.96 -1.40
N LEU A 121 -7.84 13.71 -1.85
CA LEU A 121 -7.22 12.58 -1.15
C LEU A 121 -5.71 12.80 -0.94
N ALA A 122 -5.01 13.37 -1.93
CA ALA A 122 -3.58 13.65 -1.82
C ALA A 122 -3.29 14.65 -0.69
N GLN A 123 -4.08 15.71 -0.61
CA GLN A 123 -3.95 16.74 0.42
C GLN A 123 -4.27 16.17 1.80
N LEU A 124 -5.42 15.50 1.95
CA LEU A 124 -5.83 14.90 3.22
C LEU A 124 -4.79 13.87 3.71
N MET A 125 -4.30 13.01 2.83
CA MET A 125 -3.25 12.05 3.19
C MET A 125 -1.90 12.72 3.49
N HIS A 126 -1.55 13.82 2.83
CA HIS A 126 -0.35 14.59 3.20
C HIS A 126 -0.48 15.14 4.63
N ASP A 127 -1.61 15.77 4.92
CA ASP A 127 -1.87 16.37 6.23
C ASP A 127 -1.92 15.30 7.33
N TYR A 128 -2.53 14.14 7.04
CA TYR A 128 -2.62 13.02 7.98
C TYR A 128 -1.27 12.33 8.25
N LEU A 129 -0.46 12.11 7.20
CA LEU A 129 0.80 11.37 7.34
C LEU A 129 1.95 12.25 7.83
N LEU A 130 2.03 13.50 7.35
CA LEU A 130 3.19 14.37 7.56
C LEU A 130 2.86 15.73 8.16
N GLY A 131 1.60 16.18 8.09
CA GLY A 131 1.16 17.49 8.57
C GLY A 131 0.75 17.53 10.04
N ASP A 132 0.53 16.39 10.68
CA ASP A 132 0.22 16.31 12.10
C ASP A 132 1.44 16.74 12.96
N PRO A 133 1.35 17.84 13.74
CA PRO A 133 2.43 18.29 14.62
C PRO A 133 2.78 17.25 15.68
N GLU A 134 1.80 16.45 16.09
CA GLU A 134 2.01 15.38 17.02
C GLU A 134 2.64 14.16 16.34
N GLN A 135 2.65 14.03 15.01
CA GLN A 135 3.20 12.87 14.30
C GLN A 135 2.63 11.52 14.78
N GLU A 136 1.33 11.44 15.10
CA GLU A 136 0.69 10.24 15.61
C GLU A 136 0.84 9.06 14.65
N MET A 137 0.61 9.29 13.36
CA MET A 137 0.77 8.26 12.34
C MET A 137 2.24 7.84 12.17
N GLY A 138 3.18 8.80 12.26
CA GLY A 138 4.61 8.51 12.25
C GLY A 138 5.02 7.60 13.42
N ARG A 139 4.52 7.90 14.63
CA ARG A 139 4.74 7.04 15.80
C ARG A 139 4.13 5.65 15.61
N GLU A 140 2.89 5.57 15.15
CA GLU A 140 2.19 4.30 14.92
C GLU A 140 2.98 3.41 13.95
N PHE A 141 3.49 3.98 12.85
CA PHE A 141 4.19 3.21 11.83
C PHE A 141 5.64 2.85 12.23
N PHE A 142 6.40 3.80 12.78
CA PHE A 142 7.85 3.65 12.93
C PHE A 142 8.32 3.28 14.35
N SER A 143 7.45 3.28 15.37
CA SER A 143 7.87 2.99 16.76
C SER A 143 7.92 1.49 17.11
N SER A 144 7.54 0.62 16.18
CA SER A 144 7.63 -0.83 16.39
C SER A 144 9.08 -1.30 16.48
N LYS A 145 9.36 -2.27 17.37
CA LYS A 145 10.65 -2.96 17.44
C LYS A 145 10.99 -3.73 16.16
N THR A 146 9.97 -4.12 15.41
CA THR A 146 10.09 -4.82 14.14
C THR A 146 9.50 -3.92 13.06
N PRO A 147 10.34 -3.20 12.30
CA PRO A 147 9.89 -2.37 11.18
C PRO A 147 9.13 -3.21 10.15
N LEU A 148 8.08 -2.65 9.54
CA LEU A 148 7.34 -3.31 8.46
C LEU A 148 8.12 -3.36 7.15
N THR A 149 9.05 -2.42 6.97
CA THR A 149 9.86 -2.28 5.76
C THR A 149 11.33 -2.20 6.12
N ARG A 150 12.18 -2.48 5.14
CA ARG A 150 13.64 -2.37 5.26
C ARG A 150 14.26 -1.81 3.99
N SER A 151 15.35 -1.08 4.13
CA SER A 151 16.20 -0.69 3.02
C SER A 151 17.08 -1.85 2.52
N LEU A 152 17.34 -1.89 1.21
CA LEU A 152 18.23 -2.86 0.58
C LEU A 152 19.53 -2.17 0.16
N VAL A 153 20.65 -2.85 0.40
CA VAL A 153 21.99 -2.37 0.04
C VAL A 153 22.26 -2.68 -1.43
N TYR A 154 22.84 -1.73 -2.16
CA TYR A 154 23.36 -2.01 -3.50
C TYR A 154 24.53 -2.99 -3.43
N GLU A 155 24.52 -3.99 -4.32
CA GLU A 155 25.50 -5.09 -4.33
C GLU A 155 26.96 -4.62 -4.31
N GLN A 156 27.26 -3.52 -5.01
CA GLN A 156 28.60 -2.91 -5.09
C GLN A 156 29.13 -2.39 -3.73
N HIS A 157 28.26 -2.18 -2.74
CA HIS A 157 28.62 -1.73 -1.39
C HIS A 157 28.64 -2.88 -0.38
N ILE A 158 28.35 -4.12 -0.79
CA ILE A 158 28.46 -5.29 0.08
C ILE A 158 29.95 -5.65 0.21
N PRO A 159 30.52 -5.69 1.43
CA PRO A 159 31.93 -6.04 1.62
C PRO A 159 32.21 -7.48 1.16
N VAL A 160 33.21 -7.64 0.29
CA VAL A 160 33.63 -8.95 -0.27
C VAL A 160 34.08 -9.95 0.82
N SER A 161 34.46 -9.46 2.00
CA SER A 161 34.88 -10.27 3.15
C SER A 161 33.73 -10.83 3.99
N SER A 162 32.47 -10.45 3.71
CA SER A 162 31.32 -10.90 4.51
C SER A 162 30.80 -12.25 4.05
N ASN A 163 31.37 -13.33 4.60
CA ASN A 163 30.87 -14.70 4.38
C ASN A 163 29.74 -15.10 5.35
N VAL A 164 29.42 -14.24 6.33
CA VAL A 164 28.54 -14.58 7.47
C VAL A 164 27.18 -13.86 7.40
N ALA A 165 27.09 -12.68 6.77
CA ALA A 165 25.83 -11.96 6.61
C ALA A 165 25.16 -12.31 5.27
N THR A 166 23.97 -12.90 5.32
CA THR A 166 23.09 -13.07 4.16
C THR A 166 22.50 -11.72 3.78
N TYR A 167 23.23 -10.93 2.99
CA TYR A 167 22.67 -9.73 2.37
C TYR A 167 21.78 -10.15 1.21
N GLU A 168 20.52 -9.75 1.26
CA GLU A 168 19.61 -9.88 0.12
C GLU A 168 19.75 -8.64 -0.75
N SER A 169 20.09 -8.83 -2.02
CA SER A 169 20.04 -7.75 -2.99
C SER A 169 18.65 -7.69 -3.63
N ALA A 170 18.27 -6.50 -4.09
CA ALA A 170 17.05 -6.32 -4.87
C ALA A 170 17.02 -7.24 -6.12
N ARG A 171 18.19 -7.54 -6.71
CA ARG A 171 18.30 -8.46 -7.86
C ARG A 171 18.01 -9.91 -7.47
N GLU A 172 18.52 -10.38 -6.34
CA GLU A 172 18.23 -11.74 -5.87
C GLU A 172 16.75 -11.90 -5.50
N ILE A 173 16.14 -10.89 -4.90
CA ILE A 173 14.68 -10.88 -4.63
C ILE A 173 13.89 -11.02 -5.94
N ILE A 174 14.22 -10.23 -6.97
CA ILE A 174 13.57 -10.32 -8.30
C ILE A 174 13.81 -11.68 -8.97
N LYS A 175 15.03 -12.24 -8.86
CA LYS A 175 15.34 -13.55 -9.44
C LYS A 175 14.53 -14.68 -8.79
N ASN A 176 14.34 -14.60 -7.48
CA ASN A 176 13.61 -15.61 -6.70
C ASN A 176 12.09 -15.41 -6.74
N ALA A 177 11.59 -14.29 -7.27
CA ALA A 177 10.17 -14.07 -7.44
C ALA A 177 9.60 -14.89 -8.62
N ASP A 178 8.44 -15.49 -8.39
CA ASP A 178 7.70 -16.27 -9.39
C ASP A 178 6.91 -15.41 -10.39
N TYR A 179 6.66 -14.15 -10.05
CA TYR A 179 5.88 -13.20 -10.84
C TYR A 179 6.28 -11.78 -10.45
N GLY A 180 6.25 -10.85 -11.39
CA GLY A 180 6.56 -9.46 -11.10
C GLY A 180 5.90 -8.49 -12.08
N ALA A 181 5.65 -7.30 -11.57
CA ALA A 181 4.95 -6.25 -12.27
C ALA A 181 5.58 -4.90 -11.93
N ILE A 182 5.38 -3.92 -12.83
CA ILE A 182 5.83 -2.54 -12.63
C ILE A 182 4.61 -1.63 -12.69
N GLY A 183 4.51 -0.72 -11.73
CA GLY A 183 3.44 0.26 -11.65
C GLY A 183 3.93 1.66 -11.33
N ILE A 184 2.94 2.50 -11.02
CA ILE A 184 3.13 3.89 -10.64
C ILE A 184 3.67 3.97 -9.20
N CYS A 185 4.63 4.86 -8.95
CA CYS A 185 5.06 5.21 -7.60
C CYS A 185 3.98 6.04 -6.91
N TYR A 186 3.27 5.41 -5.96
CA TYR A 186 2.28 6.07 -5.09
C TYR A 186 2.74 7.44 -4.59
N CYS A 187 3.92 7.51 -3.96
CA CYS A 187 4.37 8.74 -3.32
C CYS A 187 4.63 9.88 -4.32
N ARG A 188 5.20 9.58 -5.50
CA ARG A 188 5.44 10.60 -6.52
C ARG A 188 4.13 11.03 -7.18
N HIS A 189 3.24 10.09 -7.47
CA HIS A 189 1.95 10.42 -8.05
C HIS A 189 1.08 11.25 -7.09
N LYS A 190 1.06 10.90 -5.79
CA LYS A 190 0.43 11.76 -4.77
C LYS A 190 1.01 13.17 -4.78
N LYS A 191 2.33 13.30 -4.88
CA LYS A 191 3.03 14.59 -4.92
C LYS A 191 2.69 15.41 -6.18
N GLU A 192 2.47 14.78 -7.33
CA GLU A 192 1.99 15.45 -8.55
C GLU A 192 0.60 16.06 -8.35
N HIS A 193 -0.30 15.36 -7.65
CA HIS A 193 -1.63 15.88 -7.27
C HIS A 193 -1.57 17.04 -6.27
N LEU A 194 -0.42 17.24 -5.60
CA LEU A 194 -0.13 18.41 -4.77
C LEU A 194 0.58 19.54 -5.55
N HIS A 195 0.68 19.43 -6.88
CA HIS A 195 1.41 20.36 -7.75
C HIS A 195 2.90 20.50 -7.40
N GLN A 196 3.51 19.44 -6.89
CA GLN A 196 4.93 19.40 -6.54
C GLN A 196 5.67 18.37 -7.40
N THR A 197 6.99 18.53 -7.54
CA THR A 197 7.84 17.68 -8.39
C THR A 197 8.88 16.88 -7.58
N CYS A 198 9.45 15.85 -8.22
CA CYS A 198 10.55 15.08 -7.64
C CYS A 198 11.90 15.77 -7.89
N ASP A 199 12.62 16.14 -6.83
CA ASP A 199 13.93 16.82 -6.93
C ASP A 199 15.01 15.96 -7.60
N LYS A 200 14.84 14.64 -7.57
CA LYS A 200 15.72 13.67 -8.24
C LYS A 200 15.37 13.45 -9.71
N ASN A 201 14.32 14.10 -10.24
CA ASN A 201 13.75 13.85 -11.57
C ASN A 201 13.48 12.35 -11.82
N ALA A 202 13.16 11.61 -10.76
CA ALA A 202 12.84 10.21 -10.88
C ALA A 202 11.41 10.06 -11.42
N PRO A 203 11.17 9.09 -12.33
CA PRO A 203 9.88 8.94 -12.98
C PRO A 203 8.81 8.53 -11.98
N THR A 204 7.57 8.92 -12.25
CA THR A 204 6.40 8.45 -11.50
C THR A 204 5.93 7.09 -12.00
N GLU A 205 6.00 6.85 -13.30
CA GLU A 205 5.63 5.58 -13.93
C GLU A 205 6.83 4.64 -14.08
N GLU A 206 6.53 3.35 -14.27
CA GLU A 206 7.51 2.31 -14.57
C GLU A 206 8.70 2.24 -13.59
N ILE A 207 8.40 2.33 -12.29
CA ILE A 207 9.44 2.44 -11.25
C ILE A 207 9.13 1.68 -9.97
N CYS A 208 7.85 1.46 -9.63
CA CYS A 208 7.47 0.70 -8.44
C CYS A 208 7.32 -0.77 -8.82
N ILE A 209 8.06 -1.66 -8.17
CA ILE A 209 8.03 -3.09 -8.50
C ILE A 209 7.16 -3.81 -7.48
N SER A 210 6.24 -4.63 -7.97
CA SER A 210 5.43 -5.55 -7.16
C SER A 210 5.81 -6.99 -7.52
N LEU A 211 5.72 -7.90 -6.56
CA LEU A 211 6.17 -9.29 -6.71
C LEU A 211 5.10 -10.30 -6.25
N GLY A 212 5.17 -11.51 -6.79
CA GLY A 212 4.40 -12.66 -6.35
C GLY A 212 2.88 -12.48 -6.43
N THR A 213 2.16 -12.92 -5.39
CA THR A 213 0.69 -12.88 -5.32
C THR A 213 0.14 -11.46 -5.38
N ALA A 214 0.82 -10.50 -4.72
CA ALA A 214 0.43 -9.09 -4.76
C ALA A 214 0.50 -8.54 -6.19
N ALA A 215 1.58 -8.84 -6.93
CA ALA A 215 1.70 -8.44 -8.33
C ALA A 215 0.61 -9.02 -9.22
N LYS A 216 0.21 -10.29 -9.04
CA LYS A 216 -0.89 -10.90 -9.82
C LYS A 216 -2.21 -10.17 -9.59
N PHE A 217 -2.53 -9.84 -8.35
CA PHE A 217 -3.68 -9.01 -8.01
C PHE A 217 -3.59 -7.64 -8.66
N MET A 218 -2.43 -6.98 -8.53
CA MET A 218 -2.21 -5.65 -9.08
C MET A 218 -2.36 -5.63 -10.60
N VAL A 219 -1.81 -6.61 -11.32
CA VAL A 219 -1.96 -6.72 -12.79
C VAL A 219 -3.42 -6.95 -13.18
N ARG A 220 -4.08 -7.94 -12.58
CA ARG A 220 -5.48 -8.27 -12.91
C ARG A 220 -6.40 -7.06 -12.70
N ARG A 221 -6.17 -6.29 -11.64
CA ARG A 221 -6.98 -5.10 -11.33
C ARG A 221 -6.49 -3.85 -12.07
N GLY A 222 -5.34 -3.86 -12.74
CA GLY A 222 -4.79 -2.73 -13.49
C GLY A 222 -4.01 -1.69 -12.66
N PHE A 223 -3.50 -2.06 -11.48
CA PHE A 223 -2.60 -1.22 -10.65
C PHE A 223 -1.13 -1.28 -11.09
N ALA A 224 -0.78 -2.31 -11.85
CA ALA A 224 0.56 -2.52 -12.37
C ALA A 224 0.46 -3.31 -13.68
N GLU A 225 1.55 -3.36 -14.42
CA GLU A 225 1.65 -4.16 -15.64
C GLU A 225 2.69 -5.26 -15.46
N GLU A 226 2.39 -6.47 -15.94
CA GLU A 226 3.34 -7.57 -15.92
C GLU A 226 4.59 -7.21 -16.73
N ARG A 227 5.75 -7.60 -16.21
CA ARG A 227 7.05 -7.34 -16.82
C ARG A 227 7.98 -8.54 -16.63
N SER A 228 8.88 -8.73 -17.58
CA SER A 228 9.90 -9.77 -17.52
C SER A 228 10.89 -9.50 -16.40
N ARG A 229 11.58 -10.55 -15.93
CA ARG A 229 12.63 -10.43 -14.92
C ARG A 229 13.72 -9.44 -15.33
N GLU A 230 14.10 -9.46 -16.60
CA GLU A 230 15.11 -8.57 -17.18
C GLU A 230 14.66 -7.10 -17.12
N GLU A 231 13.38 -6.83 -17.42
CA GLU A 231 12.79 -5.50 -17.32
C GLU A 231 12.77 -4.99 -15.88
N LEU A 232 12.41 -5.85 -14.92
CA LEU A 232 12.47 -5.52 -13.48
C LEU A 232 13.90 -5.18 -13.02
N ILE A 233 14.91 -5.93 -13.47
CA ILE A 233 16.32 -5.64 -13.20
C ILE A 233 16.76 -4.33 -13.90
N GLY A 234 16.20 -4.04 -15.07
CA GLY A 234 16.38 -2.76 -15.77
C GLY A 234 15.92 -1.57 -14.92
N VAL A 235 14.79 -1.69 -14.22
CA VAL A 235 14.30 -0.66 -13.30
C VAL A 235 15.27 -0.41 -12.14
N LEU A 236 15.89 -1.46 -11.57
CA LEU A 236 16.90 -1.27 -10.53
C LEU A 236 18.12 -0.48 -11.05
N THR A 237 18.49 -0.68 -12.31
CA THR A 237 19.59 0.06 -12.95
C THR A 237 19.23 1.53 -13.09
N LYS A 238 18.02 1.85 -13.59
CA LYS A 238 17.49 3.22 -13.66
C LYS A 238 17.44 3.89 -12.29
N ALA A 239 17.00 3.16 -11.27
CA ALA A 239 16.91 3.66 -9.90
C ALA A 239 18.29 3.99 -9.31
N ARG A 240 19.30 3.14 -9.58
CA ARG A 240 20.69 3.38 -9.19
C ARG A 240 21.24 4.66 -9.83
N ASP A 241 21.04 4.83 -11.13
CA ASP A 241 21.59 5.98 -11.87
C ASP A 241 20.98 7.32 -11.39
N LEU A 242 19.79 7.25 -10.77
CA LEU A 242 19.11 8.37 -10.11
C LEU A 242 19.42 8.50 -8.61
N ASN A 243 20.30 7.65 -8.06
CA ASN A 243 20.64 7.57 -6.63
C ASN A 243 19.41 7.36 -5.72
N LEU A 244 18.53 6.44 -6.11
CA LEU A 244 17.36 6.06 -5.32
C LEU A 244 17.71 4.97 -4.30
N THR A 245 16.99 4.93 -3.19
CA THR A 245 17.10 3.87 -2.17
C THR A 245 16.09 2.77 -2.48
N HIS A 246 16.54 1.52 -2.53
CA HIS A 246 15.65 0.36 -2.61
C HIS A 246 15.04 0.08 -1.23
N ILE A 247 13.72 -0.05 -1.16
CA ILE A 247 12.98 -0.40 0.07
C ILE A 247 12.04 -1.56 -0.25
N THR A 248 11.93 -2.53 0.64
CA THR A 248 11.02 -3.68 0.54
C THR A 248 10.31 -3.89 1.88
N ASP A 249 9.30 -4.75 1.91
CA ASP A 249 8.80 -5.28 3.19
C ASP A 249 9.90 -6.03 3.98
N ASN A 250 9.73 -6.10 5.29
CA ASN A 250 10.63 -6.80 6.19
C ASN A 250 10.27 -8.30 6.29
N ILE A 251 9.96 -8.93 5.16
CA ILE A 251 9.64 -10.36 5.05
C ILE A 251 10.85 -11.10 4.49
N ARG A 252 11.23 -12.21 5.13
CA ARG A 252 12.47 -12.94 4.82
C ARG A 252 12.43 -13.78 3.54
N TYR A 253 11.32 -14.43 3.22
CA TYR A 253 11.33 -15.49 2.19
C TYR A 253 10.51 -15.18 0.94
N LYS A 254 9.61 -14.19 0.97
CA LYS A 254 8.78 -13.79 -0.16
C LYS A 254 8.42 -12.31 -0.07
N PRO A 255 9.36 -11.40 -0.30
CA PRO A 255 9.04 -9.98 -0.35
C PRO A 255 8.01 -9.70 -1.46
N SER A 256 7.09 -8.79 -1.17
CA SER A 256 5.93 -8.48 -2.02
C SER A 256 6.13 -7.28 -2.93
N PHE A 257 7.15 -6.45 -2.69
CA PHE A 257 7.46 -5.29 -3.52
C PHE A 257 8.93 -4.86 -3.40
N ILE A 258 9.39 -4.06 -4.36
CA ILE A 258 10.61 -3.26 -4.26
C ILE A 258 10.29 -1.84 -4.70
N CYS A 259 10.31 -0.92 -3.75
CA CYS A 259 10.16 0.51 -3.97
C CYS A 259 11.52 1.14 -4.29
N ASN A 260 11.52 2.08 -5.24
CA ASN A 260 12.71 2.81 -5.68
C ASN A 260 12.57 4.29 -5.28
N CYS A 261 13.00 4.61 -4.07
CA CYS A 261 12.57 5.78 -3.32
C CYS A 261 13.59 6.93 -3.34
N CYS A 262 13.08 8.16 -3.34
CA CYS A 262 13.85 9.38 -3.09
C CYS A 262 13.36 10.04 -1.80
N SER A 263 14.26 10.64 -1.03
CA SER A 263 13.94 11.32 0.23
C SER A 263 12.98 12.50 0.08
N CYS A 264 12.91 13.10 -1.11
CA CYS A 264 12.03 14.24 -1.40
C CYS A 264 10.56 13.86 -1.67
N CYS A 265 10.24 12.57 -1.86
CA CYS A 265 8.87 12.14 -2.18
C CYS A 265 8.37 11.00 -1.31
N CYS A 266 9.23 10.04 -0.96
CA CYS A 266 8.80 8.82 -0.29
C CYS A 266 8.31 9.10 1.14
N GLU A 267 7.10 8.65 1.45
CA GLU A 267 6.50 8.79 2.80
C GLU A 267 7.32 8.05 3.87
N LEU A 268 7.86 6.86 3.53
CA LEU A 268 8.71 6.10 4.44
C LEU A 268 10.02 6.83 4.78
N LEU A 269 10.66 7.45 3.78
CA LEU A 269 11.84 8.28 4.01
C LEU A 269 11.48 9.63 4.66
N GLY A 270 10.26 10.12 4.44
CA GLY A 270 9.70 11.28 5.14
C GLY A 270 9.66 11.06 6.66
N GLY A 271 9.26 9.87 7.10
CA GLY A 271 9.33 9.48 8.51
C GLY A 271 10.74 9.56 9.11
N ILE A 272 11.77 9.11 8.39
CA ILE A 272 13.16 9.28 8.86
C ILE A 272 13.48 10.76 9.04
N ASN A 273 13.12 11.61 8.07
CA ASN A 273 13.35 13.05 8.14
C ASN A 273 12.59 13.73 9.30
N GLN A 274 11.47 13.14 9.73
CA GLN A 274 10.67 13.59 10.87
C GLN A 274 11.21 13.15 12.24
N GLY A 275 12.27 12.33 12.27
CA GLY A 275 12.91 11.89 13.52
C GLY A 275 12.74 10.42 13.86
N PHE A 276 12.35 9.58 12.89
CA PHE A 276 12.23 8.11 13.05
C PHE A 276 13.36 7.36 12.33
N PRO A 277 14.64 7.43 12.79
CA PRO A 277 15.79 6.93 12.03
C PRO A 277 15.88 5.41 11.91
N MET A 278 15.12 4.66 12.72
CA MET A 278 15.07 3.19 12.72
C MET A 278 13.83 2.64 11.99
N GLY A 279 13.10 3.50 11.28
CA GLY A 279 11.80 3.20 10.70
C GLY A 279 11.83 2.32 9.44
N ILE A 280 12.97 2.21 8.77
CA ILE A 280 13.23 1.40 7.57
C ILE A 280 14.67 0.87 7.54
#